data_AF-A0A353N3I7-F1
#
_entry.id   AF-A0A353N3I7-F1
#
_cell.length_a   1.000
_cell.length_b   1.000
_cell.length_c   1.000
_cell.angle_alpha   90.00
_cell.angle_beta   90.00
_cell.angle_gamma   90.00
#
_symmetry.space_group_name_H-M   'P 1'
#
loop_
_entity.id
_entity.type
_entity.pdbx_description
1 polymer ?
#
loop_
_entity_poly.entity_id
_entity_poly.type
_entity_poly.pdbx_seq_one_letter_code
_entity_poly.pdbx_strand_id
1 'polypeptide(L)'
;GPGSFTGIRVGLSYACALSEGTGRKVIPVSSLMALGAPFLEGSRKVLPLIRARRGQVYLAALGGERRSPFFLSPPRILSLEDLSSYVERNSGFL
;
A
#
# COMPACT_ATOMS: atom_id res chain seq x y z
N GLY A 1 -2.17 2.00 -6.49
CA GLY A 1 -2.13 0.52 -6.49
C GLY A 1 -1.22 0.03 -5.37
N PRO A 2 -1.31 -1.22 -4.90
CA PRO A 2 -2.20 -2.31 -5.35
C PRO A 2 -3.68 -2.09 -4.99
N GLY A 3 -4.59 -2.89 -5.54
CA GLY A 3 -6.04 -2.73 -5.38
C GLY A 3 -6.84 -3.31 -6.55
N SER A 4 -8.11 -2.91 -6.69
CA SER A 4 -8.97 -3.36 -7.80
C SER A 4 -8.40 -2.93 -9.16
N PHE A 5 -8.25 -3.88 -10.09
CA PHE A 5 -7.75 -3.62 -11.45
C PHE A 5 -8.59 -2.55 -12.17
N THR A 6 -9.92 -2.69 -12.13
CA THR A 6 -10.85 -1.74 -12.75
C THR A 6 -10.77 -0.38 -12.08
N GLY A 7 -10.82 -0.34 -10.74
CA GLY A 7 -10.82 0.93 -9.99
C GLY A 7 -9.53 1.74 -10.20
N ILE A 8 -8.38 1.08 -10.21
CA ILE A 8 -7.08 1.73 -10.45
C ILE A 8 -7.04 2.33 -11.86
N ARG A 9 -7.48 1.60 -12.89
CA ARG A 9 -7.46 2.11 -14.27
C ARG A 9 -8.42 3.27 -14.47
N VAL A 10 -9.65 3.18 -13.94
CA VAL A 10 -10.62 4.27 -14.02
C VAL A 10 -10.09 5.53 -13.33
N GLY A 11 -9.57 5.40 -12.10
CA GLY A 11 -9.00 6.54 -11.36
C GLY A 11 -7.77 7.15 -12.03
N LEU A 12 -6.89 6.30 -12.59
CA LEU A 12 -5.72 6.78 -13.34
C LEU A 12 -6.13 7.54 -14.61
N SER A 13 -7.07 6.99 -15.39
CA SER A 13 -7.57 7.67 -16.59
C SER A 13 -8.18 9.03 -16.26
N TYR A 14 -8.95 9.12 -15.17
CA TYR A 14 -9.51 10.39 -14.69
C TYR A 14 -8.40 11.38 -14.29
N ALA A 15 -7.41 10.94 -13.50
CA ALA A 15 -6.30 11.79 -13.05
C ALA A 15 -5.47 12.31 -14.23
N CYS A 16 -5.18 11.47 -15.22
CA CYS A 16 -4.47 11.88 -16.44
C CYS A 16 -5.29 12.88 -17.25
N ALA A 17 -6.58 12.63 -17.49
CA ALA A 17 -7.44 13.57 -18.22
C ALA A 17 -7.55 14.93 -17.50
N LEU A 18 -7.63 14.92 -16.17
CA LEU A 18 -7.64 16.15 -15.36
C LEU A 18 -6.29 16.89 -15.42
N SER A 19 -5.17 16.16 -15.43
CA SER A 19 -3.83 16.71 -15.62
C SER A 19 -3.71 17.42 -16.96
N GLU A 20 -4.13 16.78 -18.06
CA GLU A 20 -4.17 17.37 -19.40
C GLU A 20 -5.01 18.65 -19.43
N GLY A 21 -6.19 18.65 -18.81
CA GLY A 21 -7.09 19.80 -18.80
C GLY A 21 -6.63 20.96 -17.89
N THR A 22 -5.79 20.71 -16.89
CA THR A 22 -5.41 21.73 -15.87
C THR A 22 -3.93 22.09 -15.86
N GLY A 23 -3.08 21.38 -16.60
CA GLY A 23 -1.62 21.53 -16.57
C GLY A 23 -0.97 21.12 -15.25
N ARG A 24 -1.71 20.50 -14.32
CA ARG A 24 -1.20 20.08 -13.01
C ARG A 24 -0.55 18.71 -13.07
N LYS A 25 0.56 18.52 -12.35
CA LYS A 25 1.26 17.23 -12.27
C LYS A 25 0.45 16.20 -11.48
N VAL A 26 0.44 14.95 -11.95
CA VAL A 26 -0.05 13.79 -11.20
C VAL A 26 1.06 13.19 -10.38
N ILE A 27 0.83 12.99 -9.08
CA ILE A 27 1.77 12.30 -8.19
C ILE A 27 1.27 10.87 -7.94
N PRO A 28 2.04 9.83 -8.31
CA PRO A 28 1.65 8.46 -8.00
C PRO A 28 1.80 8.19 -6.51
N VAL A 29 0.76 7.63 -5.90
CA VAL A 29 0.78 7.21 -4.49
C VAL A 29 0.46 5.72 -4.40
N SER A 30 1.30 4.99 -3.66
CA SER A 30 1.02 3.59 -3.35
C SER A 30 -0.20 3.48 -2.45
N SER A 31 -1.13 2.60 -2.78
CA SER A 31 -2.33 2.37 -1.98
C SER A 31 -1.97 1.82 -0.59
N LEU A 32 -0.91 1.02 -0.48
CA LEU A 32 -0.43 0.51 0.81
C LEU A 32 0.11 1.65 1.67
N MET A 33 0.89 2.58 1.09
CA MET A 33 1.36 3.77 1.81
C MET A 33 0.19 4.67 2.21
N ALA A 34 -0.75 4.94 1.30
CA ALA A 34 -1.92 5.75 1.60
C ALA A 34 -2.75 5.16 2.74
N LEU A 35 -2.85 3.83 2.81
CA LEU A 35 -3.57 3.11 3.86
C LEU A 35 -2.82 3.11 5.20
N GLY A 36 -1.50 2.89 5.18
CA GLY A 36 -0.73 2.69 6.42
C GLY A 36 -0.11 3.95 7.01
N ALA A 37 0.23 4.96 6.20
CA ALA A 37 0.92 6.17 6.66
C ALA A 37 0.20 6.94 7.78
N PRO A 38 -1.15 7.05 7.80
CA PRO A 38 -1.84 7.71 8.91
C PRO A 38 -1.60 7.08 10.29
N PHE A 39 -1.15 5.84 10.35
CA PHE A 39 -0.93 5.07 11.59
C PHE A 39 0.55 5.01 12.02
N LEU A 40 1.44 5.65 11.26
CA LEU A 40 2.86 5.74 11.60
C LEU A 40 3.09 6.91 12.58
N GLU A 41 3.44 6.56 13.81
CA GLU A 41 3.75 7.50 14.90
C GLU A 41 5.01 7.01 15.63
N GLY A 42 6.06 7.82 15.62
CA GLY A 42 7.35 7.49 16.24
C GLY A 42 8.02 6.27 15.60
N SER A 43 8.41 5.29 16.41
CA SER A 43 9.06 4.04 15.97
C SER A 43 8.08 2.92 15.60
N ARG A 44 6.76 3.19 15.59
CA ARG A 44 5.75 2.19 15.25
C ARG A 44 5.88 1.79 13.78
N LYS A 45 5.79 0.49 13.52
CA LYS A 45 5.70 -0.08 12.18
C LYS A 45 4.28 -0.55 11.93
N VAL A 46 3.86 -0.52 10.66
CA VAL A 46 2.49 -0.82 10.27
C VAL A 46 2.50 -1.79 9.10
N LEU A 47 1.61 -2.79 9.12
CA LEU A 47 1.40 -3.74 8.03
C LEU A 47 0.01 -3.52 7.40
N PRO A 48 -0.15 -2.55 6.47
CA PRO A 48 -1.40 -2.39 5.75
C PRO A 48 -1.71 -3.62 4.90
N LEU A 49 -2.97 -4.06 4.93
CA LEU A 49 -3.47 -5.18 4.14
C LEU A 49 -4.57 -4.70 3.19
N ILE A 50 -4.42 -4.95 1.89
CA ILE A 50 -5.47 -4.71 0.89
C ILE A 50 -5.91 -6.05 0.34
N ARG A 51 -7.20 -6.37 0.46
CA ARG A 51 -7.76 -7.61 -0.07
C ARG A 51 -7.51 -7.74 -1.58
N ALA A 52 -6.98 -8.89 -1.99
CA ALA A 52 -6.83 -9.29 -3.38
C ALA A 52 -7.90 -10.35 -3.74
N ARG A 53 -7.82 -10.92 -4.94
CA ARG A 53 -8.71 -12.02 -5.37
C ARG A 53 -8.21 -13.35 -4.78
N ARG A 54 -9.02 -14.41 -4.89
CA ARG A 54 -8.63 -15.80 -4.55
C ARG A 54 -8.10 -15.98 -3.12
N GLY A 55 -8.69 -15.30 -2.14
CA GLY A 55 -8.28 -15.43 -0.73
C GLY A 55 -6.88 -14.89 -0.45
N GLN A 56 -6.39 -13.95 -1.28
CA GLN A 56 -5.07 -13.34 -1.10
C GLN A 56 -5.18 -11.90 -0.58
N VAL A 57 -4.05 -11.37 -0.10
CA VAL A 57 -3.89 -9.99 0.37
C VAL A 57 -2.60 -9.40 -0.20
N TYR A 58 -2.67 -8.12 -0.58
CA TYR A 58 -1.49 -7.30 -0.83
C TYR A 58 -1.02 -6.68 0.48
N LEU A 59 0.29 -6.70 0.71
CA LEU A 59 0.90 -6.18 1.93
C LEU A 59 2.35 -5.72 1.72
N ALA A 60 2.81 -4.86 2.62
CA ALA A 60 4.22 -4.57 2.86
C ALA A 60 4.38 -3.91 4.22
N ALA A 61 5.44 -4.25 4.94
CA ALA A 61 5.79 -3.56 6.17
C ALA A 61 6.17 -2.10 5.87
N LEU A 62 5.61 -1.17 6.64
CA LEU A 62 5.89 0.26 6.59
C LEU A 62 6.56 0.72 7.88
N GLY A 63 7.52 1.63 7.73
CA GLY A 63 8.13 2.37 8.82
C GLY A 63 8.26 3.85 8.47
N GLY A 64 8.83 4.61 9.41
CA GLY A 64 9.00 6.06 9.29
C GLY A 64 7.86 6.84 9.95
N GLU A 65 7.68 8.09 9.53
CA GLU A 65 6.63 8.96 10.04
C GLU A 65 5.49 9.13 9.04
N ARG A 66 4.34 9.62 9.52
CA ARG A 66 3.16 9.87 8.68
C ARG A 66 3.42 10.64 7.39
N ARG A 67 4.36 11.60 7.39
CA ARG A 67 4.67 12.44 6.22
C ARG A 67 5.84 11.90 5.38
N SER A 68 6.58 10.92 5.89
CA SER A 68 7.74 10.33 5.25
C SER A 68 7.76 8.80 5.40
N PRO A 69 6.67 8.10 5.02
CA PRO A 69 6.59 6.65 5.12
C PRO A 69 7.55 6.00 4.12
N PHE A 70 8.14 4.88 4.50
CA PHE A 70 8.92 4.04 3.58
C PHE A 70 8.61 2.56 3.77
N PHE A 71 8.85 1.79 2.71
CA PHE A 71 8.72 0.34 2.75
C PHE A 71 9.92 -0.28 3.46
N LEU A 72 9.66 -1.04 4.52
CA LEU A 72 10.65 -1.89 5.19
C LEU A 72 10.86 -3.21 4.42
N SER A 73 9.86 -3.59 3.62
CA SER A 73 9.89 -4.75 2.73
C SER A 73 9.19 -4.41 1.41
N PRO A 74 9.60 -5.01 0.27
CA PRO A 74 8.88 -4.83 -0.99
C PRO A 74 7.39 -5.26 -0.87
N PRO A 75 6.46 -4.55 -1.55
CA PRO A 75 5.08 -5.01 -1.72
C PRO A 75 4.98 -6.42 -2.27
N ARG A 76 4.14 -7.25 -1.64
CA ARG A 76 3.92 -8.65 -1.99
C ARG A 76 2.43 -8.98 -1.98
N ILE A 77 2.09 -10.14 -2.56
CA ILE A 77 0.79 -10.79 -2.45
C ILE A 77 0.99 -12.13 -1.74
N LEU A 78 0.17 -12.40 -0.71
CA LEU A 78 0.18 -13.66 0.04
C LEU A 78 -1.24 -14.22 0.13
N SER A 79 -1.37 -15.53 0.32
CA SER A 79 -2.65 -16.12 0.74
C SER A 79 -2.97 -15.70 2.18
N LEU A 80 -4.25 -15.74 2.57
CA LEU A 80 -4.64 -15.53 3.97
C LEU A 80 -4.10 -16.62 4.89
N GLU A 81 -3.90 -17.83 4.37
CA GLU A 81 -3.33 -18.98 5.11
C GLU A 81 -1.87 -18.73 5.47
N ASP A 82 -1.08 -18.18 4.54
CA ASP A 82 0.35 -17.88 4.75
C ASP A 82 0.59 -16.62 5.60
N LEU A 83 -0.46 -15.84 5.87
CA LEU A 83 -0.32 -14.54 6.53
C LEU A 83 0.18 -14.67 7.97
N SER A 84 -0.33 -15.64 8.74
CA SER A 84 0.11 -15.85 10.15
C SER A 84 1.60 -16.18 10.20
N SER A 85 2.03 -17.17 9.41
CA SER A 85 3.42 -17.58 9.35
C SER A 85 4.34 -16.49 8.81
N TYR A 86 3.84 -15.59 7.95
CA TYR A 86 4.58 -14.42 7.52
C TYR A 86 4.77 -13.43 8.68
N VAL A 87 3.70 -13.10 9.41
CA VAL A 87 3.78 -12.18 10.54
C VAL A 87 4.71 -12.73 11.62
N GLU A 88 4.58 -14.00 12.01
CA GLU A 88 5.42 -14.66 13.01
C GLU A 88 6.91 -14.56 12.66
N ARG A 89 7.27 -14.92 11.41
CA ARG A 89 8.66 -14.84 10.91
C ARG A 89 9.21 -13.42 10.85
N ASN A 90 8.35 -12.42 10.75
CA ASN A 90 8.73 -11.02 10.61
C ASN A 90 8.37 -10.18 11.84
N SER A 91 8.05 -10.82 12.97
CA SER A 91 7.65 -10.13 14.22
C SER A 91 8.74 -9.20 14.75
N GLY A 92 10.02 -9.49 14.52
CA GLY A 92 11.13 -8.59 14.87
C GLY A 92 11.31 -7.42 13.88
N PHE A 93 10.74 -7.54 12.68
CA PHE A 93 10.76 -6.52 11.64
C PHE A 93 9.51 -5.64 11.61
N LEU A 94 8.39 -6.10 12.18
CA LEU A 94 7.18 -5.34 12.49
C LEU A 94 7.28 -4.68 13.88
#